data_AF-A0A8C8DJ02-F1
#
_entry.id   AF-A0A8C8DJ02-F1
#
_cell.length_a   1.000
_cell.length_b   1.000
_cell.length_c   1.000
_cell.angle_alpha   90.00
_cell.angle_beta   90.00
_cell.angle_gamma   90.00
#
_symmetry.space_group_name_H-M   'P 1'
#
loop_
_entity.id
_entity.type
_entity.pdbx_description
1 polymer ?
#
loop_
_entity_poly.entity_id
_entity_poly.type
_entity_poly.pdbx_seq_one_letter_code
_entity_poly.pdbx_strand_id
1 'polypeptide(L)' 'MMDQLELKLAHELPRTAKVVACRFPFPTWVPECTAGEGIDTVWVYDAKTFKTKQFHELKECNRYH' A
#
# COMPACT_ATOMS: atom_id res chain seq x y z
N MET A 1 -12.51 1.11 -6.44
CA MET A 1 -12.91 1.69 -5.13
C MET A 1 -11.79 1.51 -4.11
N MET A 2 -11.27 0.28 -3.93
CA MET A 2 -10.07 0.04 -3.11
C MET A 2 -8.81 0.67 -3.71
N ASP A 3 -8.73 0.82 -5.04
CA ASP A 3 -7.58 1.44 -5.74
C ASP A 3 -7.40 2.93 -5.39
N GLN A 4 -8.51 3.65 -5.24
CA GLN A 4 -8.49 5.07 -4.85
C GLN A 4 -8.06 5.24 -3.39
N LEU A 5 -8.51 4.33 -2.52
CA LEU A 5 -8.07 4.29 -1.12
C LEU A 5 -6.58 3.95 -1.03
N GLU A 6 -6.12 2.97 -1.81
CA GLU A 6 -4.71 2.61 -1.91
C GLU A 6 -3.85 3.82 -2.31
N LEU A 7 -4.25 4.53 -3.37
CA LEU A 7 -3.56 5.72 -3.85
C LEU A 7 -3.53 6.83 -2.79
N LYS A 8 -4.66 7.08 -2.12
CA LYS A 8 -4.78 8.11 -1.08
C LYS A 8 -3.87 7.81 0.10
N LEU A 9 -3.88 6.57 0.60
CA LEU A 9 -3.03 6.14 1.72
C LEU A 9 -1.54 6.20 1.35
N ALA A 10 -1.18 5.81 0.13
CA ALA A 10 0.20 5.91 -0.34
C ALA A 10 0.71 7.36 -0.39
N HIS A 11 -0.14 8.34 -0.73
CA HIS A 11 0.24 9.75 -0.72
C HIS A 11 0.26 10.35 0.69
N GLU A 12 -0.78 10.11 1.49
CA GLU A 12 -1.01 10.83 2.75
C GLU A 12 -0.24 10.25 3.94
N LEU A 13 0.05 8.94 3.98
CA LEU A 13 0.70 8.33 5.15
C LEU A 13 2.19 8.66 5.23
N PRO A 14 2.80 8.72 6.42
CA PRO A 14 4.25 8.77 6.56
C PRO A 14 4.91 7.42 6.24
N ARG A 15 6.20 7.41 5.89
CA ARG A 15 6.96 6.16 5.60
C ARG A 15 7.04 5.19 6.78
N THR A 16 6.81 5.66 8.01
CA THR A 16 6.81 4.87 9.24
C THR A 16 5.44 4.29 9.59
N ALA A 17 4.40 4.61 8.82
CA ALA A 17 3.05 4.12 9.08
C ALA A 17 2.89 2.64 8.71
N LYS A 18 1.95 1.98 9.39
CA LYS A 18 1.46 0.65 9.04
C LYS A 18 -0.03 0.72 8.78
N VAL A 19 -0.47 -0.01 7.76
CA VAL A 19 -1.89 -0.14 7.40
C VAL A 19 -2.32 -1.57 7.69
N VAL A 20 -3.44 -1.72 8.38
CA VAL A 20 -4.06 -3.01 8.67
C VAL A 20 -5.40 -3.07 7.94
N ALA A 21 -5.58 -4.06 7.07
CA ALA A 21 -6.84 -4.31 6.38
C ALA A 21 -7.44 -5.62 6.88
N CYS A 22 -8.74 -5.61 7.17
CA CYS A 22 -9.52 -6.81 7.46
C CYS A 22 -10.50 -7.07 6.30
N ARG A 23 -10.78 -8.34 6.00
CA ARG A 23 -11.68 -8.80 4.93
C ARG A 23 -11.20 -8.61 3.49
N PHE A 24 -10.65 -7.45 3.15
CA PHE A 24 -10.27 -7.11 1.78
C PHE A 24 -8.80 -6.67 1.69
N PRO A 25 -7.94 -7.42 0.99
CA PRO A 25 -6.56 -6.98 0.75
C PRO A 25 -6.53 -5.82 -0.26
N PHE A 26 -5.48 -5.02 -0.18
CA PHE A 26 -5.15 -4.06 -1.24
C PHE A 26 -4.63 -4.81 -2.48
N PRO A 27 -5.11 -4.46 -3.69
CA PRO A 27 -4.81 -5.23 -4.90
C PRO A 27 -3.34 -5.20 -5.32
N THR A 28 -2.64 -4.08 -5.10
CA THR A 28 -1.26 -3.89 -5.61
C THR A 28 -0.19 -3.97 -4.53
N TRP A 29 -0.59 -3.86 -3.26
CA TRP A 29 0.34 -3.89 -2.13
C TRP A 29 0.67 -5.32 -1.69
N VAL A 30 1.93 -5.52 -1.33
CA VAL A 30 2.39 -6.79 -0.78
C VAL A 30 2.34 -6.70 0.75
N PRO A 31 1.57 -7.57 1.43
CA PRO A 31 1.50 -7.58 2.90
C PRO A 31 2.84 -8.03 3.50
N GLU A 32 3.25 -7.38 4.58
CA GLU A 32 4.36 -7.80 5.43
C GLU A 32 3.98 -9.04 6.25
N CYS A 33 2.73 -9.10 6.72
CA CYS A 33 2.18 -10.22 7.49
C CYS A 33 0.72 -10.44 7.11
N THR A 34 0.30 -11.71 7.14
CA THR A 34 -1.10 -12.11 7.01
C THR A 34 -1.49 -13.04 8.14
N ALA A 35 -2.63 -12.79 8.78
CA ALA A 35 -3.11 -13.59 9.90
C ALA A 35 -4.62 -13.85 9.77
N GLY A 36 -5.07 -15.04 10.14
CA GLY A 36 -6.47 -15.47 10.01
C GLY A 36 -6.69 -16.45 8.85
N GLU A 37 -7.92 -16.97 8.76
CA GLU A 37 -8.32 -17.95 7.75
C GLU A 37 -9.64 -17.50 7.09
N GLY A 38 -9.72 -17.68 5.77
CA GLY A 38 -10.91 -17.36 5.00
C GLY A 38 -11.25 -15.87 5.04
N ILE A 39 -12.51 -15.57 5.34
CA ILE A 39 -13.04 -14.20 5.31
C ILE A 39 -12.46 -13.34 6.46
N ASP A 40 -11.97 -13.92 7.55
CA ASP A 40 -11.40 -13.19 8.71
C ASP A 40 -9.89 -12.96 8.57
N THR A 41 -9.36 -13.10 7.35
CA THR A 41 -7.95 -12.80 7.08
C THR A 41 -7.70 -11.29 7.24
N VAL A 42 -6.56 -11.01 7.86
CA VAL A 42 -6.03 -9.67 8.15
C VAL A 42 -4.68 -9.53 7.47
N TRP A 43 -4.47 -8.41 6.80
CA TRP A 43 -3.24 -8.07 6.09
C TRP A 43 -2.60 -6.83 6.71
N VAL A 44 -1.31 -6.92 7.02
CA VAL A 44 -0.52 -5.81 7.52
C VAL A 44 0.42 -5.34 6.44
N TYR A 45 0.41 -4.05 6.14
CA TYR A 45 1.25 -3.41 5.13
C TYR A 45 2.12 -2.34 5.78
N ASP A 46 3.39 -2.29 5.41
CA ASP A 46 4.31 -1.26 5.87
C ASP A 46 4.49 -0.18 4.79
N ALA A 47 4.29 1.09 5.15
CA ALA A 47 4.40 2.20 4.22
C ALA A 47 5.78 2.33 3.56
N LYS A 48 6.83 1.77 4.17
CA LYS A 48 8.16 1.67 3.56
C LYS A 48 8.15 0.83 2.27
N THR A 49 7.33 -0.22 2.19
CA THR A 49 7.35 -1.18 1.08
C THR A 49 6.58 -0.65 -0.13
N PHE A 50 5.37 -0.13 0.07
CA PHE A 50 4.52 0.33 -1.04
C PHE A 50 4.87 1.73 -1.53
N LYS A 51 5.39 2.64 -0.69
CA LYS A 51 5.88 3.95 -1.19
C LYS A 51 7.09 3.81 -2.10
N THR A 52 7.94 2.82 -1.88
CA THR A 52 9.15 2.63 -2.71
C THR A 52 8.80 2.39 -4.19
N LYS A 53 7.62 1.81 -4.49
CA LYS A 53 7.13 1.64 -5.87
C LYS A 53 6.70 2.98 -6.51
N GLN A 54 5.96 3.83 -5.79
CA GLN A 54 5.52 5.13 -6.31
C GLN A 54 6.67 6.12 -6.60
N PHE A 55 7.75 6.08 -5.82
CA PHE A 55 8.90 6.94 -6.07
C PHE A 55 9.63 6.61 -7.38
N HIS A 56 9.43 5.39 -7.93
CA HIS A 56 9.96 5.05 -9.25
C HIS A 56 9.12 5.67 -10.37
N GLU A 57 7.79 5.61 -10.27
CA GLU A 57 6.88 6.20 -11.28
C GLU A 57 6.87 7.74 -11.27
N LEU A 58 6.92 8.38 -10.09
CA LEU A 58 6.99 9.86 -10.00
C LEU A 58 8.33 10.43 -10.50
N LYS A 59 9.42 9.65 -10.47
CA LYS A 59 10.71 10.07 -11.03
C LYS A 59 10.81 9.91 -12.54
N GLU A 60 9.98 9.07 -13.16
CA GLU A 60 9.93 8.97 -14.62
C GLU A 60 9.16 10.12 -15.27
N CYS A 61 8.14 10.67 -14.59
CA CYS A 61 7.42 11.86 -15.09
C CYS A 61 8.27 13.14 -15.01
N ASN A 62 9.16 13.26 -14.02
CA ASN A 62 10.03 14.44 -13.87
C ASN A 62 11.34 14.38 -14.66
N ARG A 63 11.55 13.37 -15.52
CA ARG A 63 12.76 13.28 -16.37
C ARG A 63 12.57 13.89 -17.77
N TYR A 64 11.41 14.48 -18.05
CA TYR A 64 11.06 15.16 -19.31
C TYR A 64 10.72 16.65 -19.09
N HIS A 65 11.47 17.33 -18.23
CA HIS A 65 11.58 18.79 -18.19
C HIS A 65 13.07 19.14 -18.14
#